data_AF-A0A1G7TVE5-F1
#
_entry.id   AF-A0A1G7TVE5-F1
#
_cell.length_a   1.000
_cell.length_b   1.000
_cell.length_c   1.000
_cell.angle_alpha   90.00
_cell.angle_beta   90.00
_cell.angle_gamma   90.00
#
_symmetry.space_group_name_H-M   'P 1'
#
loop_
_entity.id
_entity.type
_entity.pdbx_description
1 polymer ?
#
loop_
_entity_poly.entity_id
_entity_poly.type
_entity_poly.pdbx_seq_one_letter_code
_entity_poly.pdbx_strand_id
1 'polypeptide(L)'
;MYKYICNDCGAISYSSTKEVNVPCPVCKSINCSVIESNKNKLLEALSNFQIALFQLVSEIEKADCEEIIAKDYPFSKSLKEVFFDVIKWKDTISKELK
;
A
#
# COMPACT_ATOMS: atom_id res chain seq x y z
N MET A 1 -9.29 13.56 16.16
CA MET A 1 -10.29 12.75 15.43
C MET A 1 -9.67 11.38 15.17
N TYR A 2 -10.27 10.32 15.68
CA TYR A 2 -9.82 8.94 15.51
C TYR A 2 -10.47 8.35 14.26
N LYS A 3 -9.69 7.63 13.46
CA LYS A 3 -10.15 6.95 12.26
C LYS A 3 -10.33 5.46 12.58
N TYR A 4 -11.39 4.85 12.08
CA TYR A 4 -11.68 3.44 12.28
C TYR A 4 -11.87 2.76 10.92
N ILE A 5 -11.47 1.49 10.83
CA ILE A 5 -11.77 0.60 9.70
C ILE A 5 -12.60 -0.57 10.20
N CYS A 6 -13.69 -0.88 9.50
CA CYS A 6 -14.44 -2.11 9.73
C CYS A 6 -13.69 -3.28 9.10
N ASN A 7 -13.35 -4.29 9.89
CA ASN A 7 -12.60 -5.45 9.41
C ASN A 7 -13.45 -6.39 8.54
N ASP A 8 -14.78 -6.26 8.58
CA ASP A 8 -15.68 -7.13 7.83
C ASP A 8 -16.05 -6.57 6.45
N CYS A 9 -16.07 -5.23 6.28
CA CYS A 9 -16.49 -4.59 5.02
C CYS A 9 -15.54 -3.51 4.50
N GLY A 10 -14.46 -3.18 5.22
CA GLY A 10 -13.48 -2.17 4.83
C GLY A 10 -13.95 -0.73 4.96
N ALA A 11 -15.19 -0.47 5.39
CA ALA A 11 -15.71 0.88 5.55
C ALA A 11 -14.93 1.68 6.59
N ILE A 12 -14.70 2.96 6.29
CA ILE A 12 -13.95 3.89 7.14
C ILE A 12 -14.91 4.85 7.84
N SER A 13 -14.76 5.01 9.15
CA SER A 13 -15.51 5.98 9.95
C SER A 13 -14.58 6.82 10.82
N TYR A 14 -15.13 7.90 11.38
CA TYR A 14 -14.40 8.85 12.21
C TYR A 14 -15.15 9.09 13.52
N SER A 15 -14.40 9.22 14.63
CA SER A 15 -14.94 9.60 15.93
C SER A 15 -14.11 10.72 16.57
N SER A 16 -14.76 11.55 17.38
CA SER A 16 -14.09 12.55 18.22
C SER A 16 -13.37 11.91 19.42
N THR A 17 -13.87 10.76 19.90
CA THR A 17 -13.40 10.01 21.06
C THR A 17 -12.80 8.66 20.64
N LYS A 18 -11.81 8.16 21.41
CA LYS A 18 -11.28 6.80 21.23
C LYS A 18 -12.18 5.83 21.99
N GLU A 19 -13.11 5.22 21.26
CA GLU A 19 -14.04 4.23 21.79
C GLU A 19 -13.65 2.82 21.38
N VAL A 20 -13.98 1.86 22.24
CA VAL A 20 -13.89 0.42 22.00
C VAL A 20 -15.26 -0.03 21.48
N ASN A 21 -15.30 -0.88 20.45
CA ASN A 21 -16.52 -1.40 19.82
C ASN A 21 -17.37 -0.36 19.05
N VAL A 22 -16.73 0.54 18.29
CA VAL A 22 -17.46 1.46 17.39
C VAL A 22 -18.21 0.64 16.32
N PRO A 23 -19.55 0.70 16.26
CA PRO A 23 -20.30 -0.03 15.24
C PRO A 23 -20.05 0.58 13.86
N CYS A 24 -19.82 -0.28 12.87
CA CYS A 24 -19.66 0.13 11.48
C CYS A 24 -20.93 0.84 11.00
N PRO A 25 -20.84 2.04 10.41
CA PRO A 25 -22.03 2.75 9.92
C PRO A 25 -22.75 1.99 8.80
N VAL A 26 -22.01 1.18 8.02
CA VAL A 26 -22.48 0.42 6.86
C VAL A 26 -23.08 -0.93 7.27
N CYS A 27 -22.29 -1.83 7.88
CA CYS A 27 -22.73 -3.20 8.18
C CYS A 27 -23.13 -3.42 9.64
N LYS A 28 -23.06 -2.40 10.50
CA LYS A 28 -23.36 -2.45 11.95
C LYS A 28 -22.50 -3.40 12.78
N SER A 29 -21.49 -4.05 12.18
CA SER A 29 -20.51 -4.87 12.90
C SER A 29 -19.74 -4.03 13.91
N ILE A 30 -19.49 -4.60 15.08
CA ILE A 30 -18.62 -4.02 16.13
C ILE A 30 -17.14 -4.36 15.93
N ASN A 31 -16.83 -5.18 14.91
CA ASN A 31 -15.46 -5.55 14.53
C ASN A 31 -14.78 -4.41 13.76
N CYS A 32 -14.58 -3.28 14.45
CA CYS A 32 -13.89 -2.12 13.92
C CYS A 32 -12.60 -1.87 14.71
N SER A 33 -11.52 -1.60 14.00
CA SER A 33 -10.22 -1.29 14.59
C SER A 33 -9.86 0.18 14.36
N VAL A 34 -9.26 0.81 15.37
CA VAL A 34 -8.68 2.14 15.22
C VAL A 34 -7.56 2.04 14.18
N ILE A 35 -7.66 2.84 13.13
CA ILE A 35 -6.55 3.07 12.21
C ILE A 35 -5.57 3.98 12.92
N GLU A 36 -4.57 3.38 13.56
CA GLU A 36 -3.41 4.13 13.99
C GLU A 36 -2.67 4.61 12.74
N SER A 37 -2.50 5.92 12.61
CA SER A 37 -1.69 6.53 11.56
C SER A 37 -0.22 6.18 11.81
N ASN A 38 0.18 4.96 11.47
CA ASN A 38 1.55 4.53 11.61
C ASN A 38 2.28 4.87 10.30
N LYS A 39 2.83 6.08 10.25
CA LYS A 39 3.68 6.55 9.16
C LYS A 39 4.80 5.53 8.83
N ASN A 40 5.29 4.81 9.83
CA ASN A 40 6.32 3.79 9.63
C ASN A 40 5.78 2.56 8.89
N LYS A 41 4.52 2.15 9.11
CA LYS A 41 3.90 1.04 8.34
C LYS A 41 3.73 1.39 6.87
N LEU A 42 3.46 2.67 6.54
CA LEU A 42 3.40 3.11 5.14
C LEU A 42 4.78 3.02 4.48
N LEU A 43 5.82 3.49 5.17
CA LEU A 43 7.20 3.41 4.67
C LEU A 43 7.71 1.97 4.55
N GLU A 44 7.31 1.10 5.48
CA GLU A 44 7.58 -0.33 5.43
C GLU A 44 6.90 -0.99 4.23
N ALA A 45 5.61 -0.71 4.00
CA ALA A 45 4.88 -1.22 2.83
C ALA A 45 5.50 -0.77 1.51
N LEU A 46 5.90 0.50 1.40
CA LEU A 46 6.61 1.02 0.22
C LEU A 46 7.99 0.36 0.02
N SER A 47 8.71 0.12 1.10
CA SER A 47 10.00 -0.58 1.05
C SER A 47 9.85 -2.02 0.58
N ASN A 48 8.83 -2.74 1.08
CA ASN A 48 8.54 -4.10 0.66
C ASN A 48 8.12 -4.15 -0.82
N PHE A 49 7.32 -3.19 -1.29
CA PHE A 49 6.95 -3.08 -2.69
C PHE A 49 8.16 -2.84 -3.60
N GLN A 50 9.07 -1.94 -3.18
CA GLN A 50 10.33 -1.70 -3.91
C GLN A 50 11.18 -2.98 -4.02
N ILE A 51 11.30 -3.77 -2.94
CA ILE A 51 12.07 -5.02 -2.93
C ILE A 51 11.44 -6.05 -3.87
N ALA A 52 10.12 -6.26 -3.79
CA ALA A 52 9.41 -7.19 -4.65
C ALA A 52 9.54 -6.82 -6.13
N LEU A 53 9.48 -5.53 -6.45
CA LEU A 53 9.64 -5.04 -7.82
C LEU A 53 11.07 -5.25 -8.33
N PHE A 54 12.08 -5.02 -7.49
CA PHE A 54 13.47 -5.33 -7.84
C PHE A 54 13.69 -6.81 -8.12
N GLN A 55 13.17 -7.68 -7.26
CA GLN A 55 13.25 -9.13 -7.45
C GLN A 55 12.58 -9.55 -8.76
N LEU A 56 11.39 -9.01 -9.05
CA LEU A 56 10.69 -9.25 -10.30
C LEU A 56 11.57 -8.85 -11.49
N VAL A 57 12.07 -7.61 -11.55
CA VAL A 57 12.97 -7.16 -12.63
C VAL A 57 14.16 -8.11 -12.80
N SER A 58 14.80 -8.53 -11.70
CA SER A 58 15.96 -9.42 -11.76
C SER A 58 15.63 -10.81 -12.32
N GLU A 59 14.52 -11.41 -11.93
CA GLU A 59 14.12 -12.73 -12.44
C GLU A 59 13.78 -12.69 -13.93
N ILE A 60 13.24 -11.57 -14.41
CA ILE A 60 12.92 -11.36 -15.83
C ILE A 60 14.19 -11.28 -16.66
N GLU A 61 15.16 -10.48 -16.21
CA GLU A 61 16.45 -10.35 -16.86
C GLU A 61 17.20 -11.69 -16.92
N LYS A 62 17.04 -12.56 -15.92
CA LYS A 62 17.63 -13.91 -15.91
C LYS A 62 16.90 -14.88 -16.85
N ALA A 63 15.57 -14.79 -16.89
CA ALA A 63 14.75 -15.74 -17.63
C ALA A 63 14.62 -15.40 -19.12
N ASP A 64 15.10 -14.23 -19.56
CA ASP A 64 14.99 -13.73 -20.95
C ASP A 64 13.55 -13.81 -21.48
N CYS A 65 12.59 -13.52 -20.60
CA CYS A 65 11.15 -13.72 -20.85
C CYS A 65 10.36 -12.41 -20.86
N GLU A 66 11.01 -11.30 -21.26
CA GLU A 66 10.41 -9.96 -21.31
C GLU A 66 9.06 -9.95 -22.08
N GLU A 67 8.95 -10.75 -23.14
CA GLU A 67 7.73 -10.89 -23.95
C GLU A 67 6.53 -11.43 -23.15
N ILE A 68 6.75 -12.35 -22.20
CA ILE A 68 5.69 -12.93 -21.38
C ILE A 68 5.12 -11.89 -20.42
N ILE A 69 5.97 -11.00 -19.92
CA ILE A 69 5.56 -10.00 -18.94
C ILE A 69 5.00 -8.76 -19.60
N ALA A 70 5.44 -8.44 -20.81
CA ALA A 70 4.81 -7.42 -21.63
C ALA A 70 3.34 -7.79 -21.97
N LYS A 71 2.99 -9.08 -21.94
CA LYS A 71 1.62 -9.54 -22.15
C LYS A 71 0.73 -9.07 -21.00
N ASP A 72 -0.23 -8.20 -21.32
CA ASP A 72 -1.17 -7.60 -20.38
C ASP A 72 -0.52 -6.73 -19.28
N TYR A 73 0.71 -6.27 -19.53
CA TYR A 73 1.38 -5.32 -18.65
C TYR A 73 0.57 -4.02 -18.52
N PRO A 74 0.10 -3.64 -17.33
CA PRO A 74 -0.94 -2.62 -17.20
C PRO A 74 -0.39 -1.19 -17.21
N PHE A 75 0.92 -1.00 -17.26
CA PHE A 75 1.54 0.33 -17.21
C PHE A 75 2.03 0.77 -18.58
N SER A 76 1.97 2.07 -18.83
CA SER A 76 2.48 2.68 -20.06
C SER A 76 4.01 2.88 -20.07
N LYS A 77 4.69 2.54 -18.98
CA LYS A 77 6.14 2.72 -18.76
C LYS A 77 6.82 1.37 -18.66
N SER A 78 8.06 1.20 -19.09
CA SER A 78 8.78 -0.04 -18.85
C SER A 78 8.86 -0.41 -17.36
N LEU A 79 9.03 -1.70 -17.05
CA LEU A 79 9.15 -2.16 -15.67
C LEU A 79 10.31 -1.49 -14.91
N LYS A 80 11.41 -1.19 -15.61
CA LYS A 80 12.56 -0.44 -15.07
C LYS A 80 12.18 1.00 -14.70
N GLU A 81 11.40 1.68 -15.53
CA GLU A 81 10.90 3.03 -15.22
C GLU A 81 9.95 3.01 -14.02
N VAL A 82 9.04 2.03 -13.94
CA VAL A 82 8.17 1.86 -12.77
C VAL A 82 9.00 1.62 -11.51
N PHE A 83 10.09 0.86 -11.58
CA PHE A 83 11.01 0.67 -10.47
C PHE A 83 11.63 1.99 -9.98
N PHE A 84 12.14 2.83 -10.89
CA PHE A 84 12.67 4.14 -10.52
C PHE A 84 11.61 5.10 -9.96
N ASP A 85 10.39 5.06 -10.50
CA ASP A 85 9.27 5.83 -9.96
C ASP A 85 8.95 5.43 -8.52
N VAL A 86 8.98 4.13 -8.20
CA VAL A 86 8.74 3.62 -6.84
C VAL A 86 9.84 4.07 -5.88
N ILE A 87 11.11 4.06 -6.30
CA ILE A 87 12.22 4.62 -5.50
C ILE A 87 11.95 6.09 -5.18
N LYS A 88 11.67 6.89 -6.21
CA LYS A 88 11.41 8.32 -6.06
C LYS A 88 10.19 8.58 -5.17
N TRP A 89 9.13 7.79 -5.34
CA TRP A 89 7.93 7.88 -4.53
C TRP A 89 8.23 7.60 -3.05
N LYS A 90 8.98 6.53 -2.75
CA LYS A 90 9.41 6.22 -1.38
C LYS A 90 10.23 7.36 -0.78
N ASP A 91 11.17 7.92 -1.52
CA ASP A 91 12.02 9.01 -1.04
C ASP A 91 11.23 10.29 -0.76
N THR A 92 10.28 10.63 -1.63
CA THR A 92 9.36 11.77 -1.40
C THR A 92 8.54 11.56 -0.13
N ILE A 93 7.89 10.40 0.01
CA ILE A 93 7.07 10.08 1.18
C ILE A 93 7.93 10.06 2.46
N SER A 94 9.14 9.51 2.41
CA SER A 94 10.07 9.51 3.55
C SER A 94 10.46 10.93 3.99
N LYS A 95 10.61 11.87 3.05
CA LYS A 95 10.88 13.28 3.36
C LYS A 95 9.66 14.00 3.94
N GLU A 96 8.47 13.76 3.40
CA GLU A 96 7.22 14.39 3.88
C GLU A 96 6.75 13.86 5.25
N LEU A 97 7.18 12.65 5.62
CA LEU A 97 6.80 12.03 6.89
C LEU A 97 7.75 12.37 8.06
N LYS A 98 8.95 12.90 7.78
CA LYS A 98 9.90 13.44 8.78
C LYS A 98 9.44 14.79 9.31
#